data_AF-A0A8C8EJV5-F1
#
_entry.id   AF-A0A8C8EJV5-F1
#
_cell.length_a   1.000
_cell.length_b   1.000
_cell.length_c   1.000
_cell.angle_alpha   90.00
_cell.angle_beta   90.00
_cell.angle_gamma   90.00
#
_symmetry.space_group_name_H-M   'P 1'
#
loop_
_entity.id
_entity.type
_entity.pdbx_description
1 polymer ?
#
loop_
_entity_poly.entity_id
_entity_poly.type
_entity_poly.pdbx_seq_one_letter_code
_entity_poly.pdbx_strand_id
1 'polypeptide(L)'
;MEDSDTRAILPEDTLSSVDNEIRINDTFCNNEEVENKGQICYKRPPFACPLSVSVEPVLFLSMFSLSLQWPLSTQYLWDRISEDVGYNGTKGGGCANTSGPPDPLQKEVETLTAHWNLYINLGGFAVGLFVVTLLGSWSDQGGRRPVLILPSLGLALQAGVYLLVMYLKLPVAWFLLGRLLSGLSGDFNTILAGCFAYVADTSDRGSRTFRVAVLEACLGLAGMLASIIGGQWRRAQGYINPFWLVLATNLAAALYAYLFVPESITPDPSAKLFTTRHHRAVYRLYSALGDPTEAGSYTKWRRYKLWLYIFCFFLVVTVHFGSRELFVLYELSSPLCWGPGLIGWGSAAQNLAYLSSLLGLRTLQRCLEDSWVSLVGLASNMTGLVVISLANTTELMFTGYGLCFLYMAATPVLRAKLSKLVGPEEQGALFASVACVEGLCSLVASSLFNSLYPATLHIMKGFPFLFGALLLLIPTGIIGVLER
;
A
#
# COMPACT_ATOMS: atom_id res chain seq x y z
N MET A 1 27.70 -20.85 51.22
CA MET A 1 29.08 -20.55 50.82
C MET A 1 29.05 -19.14 50.32
N GLU A 2 29.47 -18.25 51.20
CA GLU A 2 29.49 -16.79 51.06
C GLU A 2 30.40 -16.37 49.90
N ASP A 3 30.10 -15.22 49.29
CA ASP A 3 31.07 -14.13 49.31
C ASP A 3 30.38 -12.77 49.23
N SER A 4 30.84 -11.91 50.12
CA SER A 4 30.44 -10.54 50.43
C SER A 4 31.43 -9.56 49.80
N ASP A 5 31.04 -8.28 49.84
CA ASP A 5 31.84 -7.06 49.64
C ASP A 5 32.03 -6.64 48.17
N THR A 6 31.43 -5.53 47.74
CA THR A 6 31.86 -4.21 48.22
C THR A 6 30.70 -3.19 48.13
N ARG A 7 30.22 -2.72 49.29
CA ARG A 7 29.51 -1.44 49.42
C ARG A 7 30.51 -0.40 49.90
N ALA A 8 30.72 0.66 49.13
CA ALA A 8 31.28 1.92 49.62
C ALA A 8 30.82 3.10 48.76
N ILE A 9 29.95 3.92 49.36
CA ILE A 9 29.99 5.40 49.41
C ILE A 9 29.87 6.16 48.08
N LEU A 10 28.66 6.68 47.80
CA LEU A 10 28.45 8.04 47.27
C LEU A 10 27.25 8.70 48.01
N PRO A 11 27.24 10.03 48.19
CA PRO A 11 26.46 10.72 49.23
C PRO A 11 24.98 10.93 48.84
N GLU A 12 24.12 10.97 49.87
CA GLU A 12 22.68 11.25 49.82
C GLU A 12 22.31 12.61 49.17
N ASP A 13 23.28 13.47 48.86
CA ASP A 13 23.06 14.74 48.16
C ASP A 13 22.85 14.61 46.63
N THR A 14 22.97 13.41 46.07
CA THR A 14 22.73 13.16 44.62
C THR A 14 21.30 12.73 44.28
N LEU A 15 20.46 12.42 45.26
CA LEU A 15 19.05 12.06 45.01
C LEU A 15 18.11 13.28 44.93
N SER A 16 18.55 14.48 45.35
CA SER A 16 17.75 15.70 45.24
C SER A 16 18.04 16.53 43.97
N SER A 17 19.11 16.22 43.23
CA SER A 17 19.45 16.86 41.96
C SER A 17 18.95 16.10 40.73
N VAL A 18 18.59 14.83 40.86
CA VAL A 18 18.11 13.99 39.73
C VAL A 18 16.60 14.18 39.48
N ASP A 19 15.82 14.54 40.50
CA ASP A 19 14.38 14.79 40.36
C ASP A 19 14.04 16.21 39.87
N ASN A 20 15.03 17.08 39.67
CA ASN A 20 14.83 18.44 39.13
C ASN A 20 15.38 18.65 37.70
N GLU A 21 15.99 17.64 37.09
CA GLU A 21 16.46 17.69 35.68
C GLU A 21 15.44 17.11 34.68
N ILE A 22 14.31 16.57 35.14
CA ILE A 22 13.14 16.26 34.29
C ILE A 22 12.21 17.48 34.24
N ARG A 23 12.76 18.64 33.90
CA ARG A 23 11.99 19.66 33.18
C ARG A 23 12.47 19.61 31.75
N ILE A 24 11.61 19.10 30.88
CA ILE A 24 11.68 19.31 29.45
C ILE A 24 11.83 20.83 29.24
N ASN A 25 13.06 21.30 29.05
CA ASN A 25 13.33 22.63 28.54
C ASN A 25 13.00 22.59 27.04
N ASP A 26 11.70 22.59 26.74
CA ASP A 26 11.17 23.03 25.45
C ASP A 26 11.56 24.50 25.32
N THR A 27 12.75 24.77 24.78
CA THR A 27 13.20 26.13 24.57
C THR A 27 12.56 26.62 23.29
N PHE A 28 11.58 27.51 23.43
CA PHE A 28 10.79 28.07 22.33
C PHE A 28 11.63 29.04 21.50
N CYS A 29 11.71 28.80 20.18
CA CYS A 29 12.28 29.78 19.26
C CYS A 29 11.35 30.99 19.15
N ASN A 30 11.68 32.07 19.87
CA ASN A 30 11.38 33.42 19.40
C ASN A 30 12.39 33.79 18.32
N ASN A 31 11.99 34.67 17.39
CA ASN A 31 12.73 35.08 16.19
C ASN A 31 14.04 35.86 16.48
N GLU A 32 14.98 35.30 17.23
CA GLU A 32 16.33 35.85 17.33
C GLU A 32 17.38 34.74 17.17
N GLU A 33 18.37 35.03 16.34
CA GLU A 33 19.47 34.17 15.90
C GLU A 33 20.19 33.53 17.08
N VAL A 34 20.22 32.19 17.14
CA VAL A 34 21.25 31.47 17.88
C VAL A 34 21.72 30.28 17.04
N GLU A 35 22.92 30.43 16.49
CA GLU A 35 23.78 29.35 16.07
C GLU A 35 24.12 28.47 17.28
N ASN A 36 23.57 27.26 17.37
CA ASN A 36 24.22 26.20 18.12
C ASN A 36 23.93 24.81 17.57
N LYS A 37 24.99 24.01 17.45
CA LYS A 37 25.01 22.68 16.83
C LYS A 37 24.20 21.68 17.66
N GLY A 38 23.18 21.07 17.04
CA GLY A 38 22.66 19.75 17.46
C GLY A 38 21.27 19.69 18.11
N GLN A 39 20.43 20.74 18.04
CA GLN A 39 19.04 20.68 18.53
C GLN A 39 18.03 20.53 17.37
N ILE A 40 17.22 19.48 17.43
CA ILE A 40 16.08 19.25 16.52
C ILE A 40 14.96 20.22 16.92
N CYS A 41 14.70 21.24 16.10
CA CYS A 41 13.69 22.26 16.37
C CYS A 41 12.34 21.87 15.74
N TYR A 42 11.34 21.54 16.56
CA TYR A 42 10.00 21.18 16.10
C TYR A 42 9.17 22.43 15.81
N LYS A 43 8.79 22.67 14.55
CA LYS A 43 7.75 23.67 14.22
C LYS A 43 6.42 23.16 14.76
N ARG A 44 5.85 23.87 15.76
CA ARG A 44 4.57 23.49 16.37
C ARG A 44 3.44 23.53 15.34
N PRO A 45 2.52 22.54 15.37
CA PRO A 45 1.25 22.66 14.66
C PRO A 45 0.46 23.87 15.18
N PRO A 46 -0.42 24.48 14.36
CA PRO A 46 -1.22 25.63 14.76
C PRO A 46 -2.16 25.35 15.94
N PHE A 47 -2.45 24.09 16.26
CA PHE A 47 -3.22 23.67 17.44
C PHE A 47 -2.48 22.58 18.22
N ALA A 48 -2.30 22.78 19.53
CA ALA A 48 -1.78 21.77 20.44
C ALA A 48 -2.95 20.91 20.95
N CYS A 49 -3.04 19.66 20.50
CA CYS A 49 -3.99 18.68 21.04
C CYS A 49 -3.32 17.92 22.20
N PRO A 50 -4.01 17.66 23.32
CA PRO A 50 -3.42 17.02 24.50
C PRO A 50 -3.17 15.51 24.37
N LEU A 51 -3.66 14.85 23.30
CA LEU A 51 -3.22 13.49 22.96
C LEU A 51 -1.87 13.55 22.22
N SER A 52 -0.99 12.57 22.42
CA SER A 52 0.19 12.38 21.56
C SER A 52 -0.25 11.98 20.15
N VAL A 53 -0.65 12.96 19.36
CA VAL A 53 -1.25 12.80 18.04
C VAL A 53 -0.18 12.49 17.00
N SER A 54 -0.36 11.43 16.19
CA SER A 54 0.59 11.05 15.14
C SER A 54 -0.11 10.80 13.78
N VAL A 55 0.54 10.08 12.86
CA VAL A 55 0.19 9.97 11.43
C VAL A 55 -0.87 8.90 11.12
N GLU A 56 -1.21 8.07 12.10
CA GLU A 56 -2.13 6.94 11.94
C GLU A 56 -3.52 7.38 11.42
N PRO A 57 -4.12 8.52 11.87
CA PRO A 57 -5.40 8.97 11.33
C PRO A 57 -5.35 9.45 9.88
N VAL A 58 -4.22 10.02 9.43
CA VAL A 58 -4.04 10.37 8.00
C VAL A 58 -4.08 9.10 7.17
N LEU A 59 -3.30 8.09 7.58
CA LEU A 59 -3.24 6.81 6.87
C LEU A 59 -4.61 6.12 6.85
N PHE A 60 -5.31 6.11 7.99
CA PHE A 60 -6.63 5.52 8.11
C PHE A 60 -7.65 6.19 7.19
N LEU A 61 -7.74 7.52 7.20
CA LEU A 61 -8.70 8.27 6.38
C LEU A 61 -8.41 8.11 4.87
N SER A 62 -7.15 8.19 4.47
CA SER A 62 -6.77 8.03 3.06
C SER A 62 -7.00 6.59 2.57
N MET A 63 -6.68 5.57 3.38
CA MET A 63 -6.97 4.18 3.04
C MET A 63 -8.46 3.88 3.01
N PHE A 64 -9.24 4.47 3.93
CA PHE A 64 -10.70 4.37 3.93
C PHE A 64 -11.26 4.94 2.62
N SER A 65 -10.81 6.14 2.23
CA SER A 65 -11.22 6.78 0.98
C SER A 65 -10.92 5.92 -0.24
N LEU A 66 -9.71 5.35 -0.33
CA LEU A 66 -9.31 4.54 -1.48
C LEU A 66 -10.09 3.23 -1.54
N SER A 67 -10.22 2.55 -0.42
CA SER A 67 -10.93 1.27 -0.36
C SER A 67 -12.43 1.43 -0.64
N LEU A 68 -12.99 2.60 -0.35
CA LEU A 68 -14.33 2.98 -0.78
C LEU A 68 -14.37 3.25 -2.30
N GLN A 69 -13.43 4.03 -2.81
CA GLN A 69 -13.38 4.48 -4.20
C GLN A 69 -13.11 3.35 -5.21
N TRP A 70 -12.20 2.42 -4.94
CA TRP A 70 -11.73 1.42 -5.90
C TRP A 70 -12.87 0.53 -6.43
N PRO A 71 -13.63 -0.21 -5.58
CA PRO A 71 -14.71 -1.05 -6.08
C PRO A 71 -15.85 -0.25 -6.71
N LEU A 72 -16.12 0.95 -6.20
CA LEU A 72 -17.19 1.80 -6.71
C LEU A 72 -16.87 2.37 -8.10
N SER A 73 -15.60 2.70 -8.36
CA SER A 73 -15.16 3.19 -9.67
C SER A 73 -15.29 2.12 -10.74
N THR A 74 -14.88 0.87 -10.44
CA THR A 74 -15.02 -0.25 -11.36
C THR A 74 -16.49 -0.61 -11.60
N GLN A 75 -17.33 -0.61 -10.56
CA GLN A 75 -18.78 -0.82 -10.70
C GLN A 75 -19.45 0.27 -11.55
N TYR A 76 -19.09 1.54 -11.34
CA TYR A 76 -19.61 2.65 -12.13
C TYR A 76 -19.21 2.53 -13.61
N LEU A 77 -17.94 2.20 -13.87
CA LEU A 77 -17.42 1.98 -15.22
C LEU A 77 -18.17 0.86 -15.93
N TRP A 78 -18.39 -0.27 -15.24
CA TRP A 78 -19.19 -1.38 -15.72
C TRP A 78 -20.61 -0.96 -16.10
N ASP A 79 -21.31 -0.25 -15.20
CA ASP A 79 -22.70 0.18 -15.45
C ASP A 79 -22.79 1.16 -16.62
N ARG A 80 -21.87 2.13 -16.73
CA ARG A 80 -21.84 3.11 -17.84
C ARG A 80 -21.55 2.46 -19.18
N ILE A 81 -20.58 1.54 -19.24
CA ILE A 81 -20.26 0.80 -20.46
C ILE A 81 -21.42 -0.12 -20.84
N SER A 82 -22.09 -0.74 -19.85
CA SER A 82 -23.29 -1.56 -20.09
C SER A 82 -24.40 -0.72 -20.73
N GLU A 83 -24.61 0.52 -20.27
CA GLU A 83 -25.56 1.45 -20.88
C GLU A 83 -25.18 1.83 -22.32
N ASP A 84 -23.91 2.12 -22.57
CA ASP A 84 -23.42 2.54 -23.90
C ASP A 84 -23.50 1.39 -24.93
N VAL A 85 -23.27 0.15 -24.51
CA VAL A 85 -23.36 -1.07 -25.34
C VAL A 85 -24.80 -1.60 -25.45
N GLY A 86 -25.70 -1.19 -24.54
CA GLY A 86 -27.08 -1.65 -24.49
C GLY A 86 -27.29 -3.00 -23.77
N TYR A 87 -26.35 -3.39 -22.91
CA TYR A 87 -26.45 -4.62 -22.11
C TYR A 87 -27.34 -4.41 -20.86
N ASN A 88 -28.44 -5.15 -20.77
CA ASN A 88 -29.43 -5.04 -19.68
C ASN A 88 -29.33 -6.15 -18.60
N GLY A 89 -28.39 -7.09 -18.74
CA GLY A 89 -28.36 -8.33 -17.94
C GLY A 89 -28.12 -8.17 -16.45
N THR A 90 -27.68 -6.99 -15.98
CA THR A 90 -27.24 -6.75 -14.59
C THR A 90 -28.20 -5.93 -13.73
N LYS A 91 -29.27 -5.35 -14.29
CA LYS A 91 -30.16 -4.42 -13.56
C LYS A 91 -30.97 -5.07 -12.42
N GLY A 92 -31.04 -6.39 -12.36
CA GLY A 92 -31.83 -7.15 -11.37
C GLY A 92 -31.07 -7.77 -10.20
N GLY A 93 -29.72 -7.81 -10.22
CA GLY A 93 -28.92 -8.56 -9.25
C GLY A 93 -29.03 -10.08 -9.46
N GLY A 94 -27.93 -10.68 -9.93
CA GLY A 94 -27.89 -12.07 -10.37
C GLY A 94 -28.02 -12.19 -11.88
N CYS A 95 -27.28 -13.13 -12.46
CA CYS A 95 -27.48 -13.51 -13.85
C CYS A 95 -28.66 -14.48 -13.94
N ALA A 96 -29.51 -14.29 -14.96
CA ALA A 96 -30.50 -15.30 -15.28
C ALA A 96 -29.78 -16.65 -15.51
N ASN A 97 -30.43 -17.77 -15.17
CA ASN A 97 -29.95 -19.12 -15.47
C ASN A 97 -29.95 -19.33 -16.99
N THR A 98 -29.05 -18.68 -17.72
CA THR A 98 -28.76 -18.97 -19.10
C THR A 98 -27.67 -20.01 -19.10
N SER A 99 -28.07 -21.27 -19.16
CA SER A 99 -27.26 -22.41 -19.63
C SER A 99 -26.92 -22.30 -21.13
N GLY A 100 -26.87 -21.07 -21.66
CA GLY A 100 -26.54 -20.73 -23.04
C GLY A 100 -25.09 -20.24 -23.18
N PRO A 101 -24.60 -20.07 -24.41
CA PRO A 101 -23.27 -19.53 -24.67
C PRO A 101 -23.07 -18.14 -24.04
N PRO A 102 -21.84 -17.76 -23.68
CA PRO A 102 -21.53 -16.46 -23.09
C PRO A 102 -22.07 -15.34 -23.99
N ASP A 103 -22.85 -14.44 -23.40
CA ASP A 103 -23.45 -13.33 -24.13
C ASP A 103 -22.34 -12.47 -24.74
N PRO A 104 -22.29 -12.32 -26.08
CA PRO A 104 -21.26 -11.52 -26.74
C PRO A 104 -21.22 -10.08 -26.24
N LEU A 105 -22.37 -9.50 -25.85
CA LEU A 105 -22.46 -8.15 -25.30
C LEU A 105 -21.82 -8.08 -23.91
N GLN A 106 -22.01 -9.09 -23.08
CA GLN A 106 -21.35 -9.15 -21.77
C GLN A 106 -19.83 -9.23 -21.91
N LYS A 107 -19.34 -10.07 -22.83
CA LYS A 107 -17.91 -10.18 -23.12
C LYS A 107 -17.31 -8.85 -23.59
N GLU A 108 -18.07 -8.08 -24.36
CA GLU A 108 -17.70 -6.74 -24.80
C GLU A 108 -17.61 -5.76 -23.61
N VAL A 109 -18.61 -5.74 -22.73
CA VAL A 109 -18.59 -4.93 -21.50
C VAL A 109 -17.40 -5.28 -20.60
N GLU A 110 -17.12 -6.57 -20.40
CA GLU A 110 -15.96 -7.06 -19.64
C GLU A 110 -14.65 -6.56 -20.23
N THR A 111 -14.51 -6.66 -21.55
CA THR A 111 -13.30 -6.26 -22.28
C THR A 111 -13.08 -4.76 -22.21
N LEU A 112 -14.13 -3.97 -22.45
CA LEU A 112 -14.07 -2.51 -22.39
C LEU A 112 -13.80 -2.02 -20.96
N THR A 113 -14.40 -2.64 -19.94
CA THR A 113 -14.17 -2.29 -18.54
C THR A 113 -12.71 -2.58 -18.14
N ALA A 114 -12.17 -3.73 -18.54
CA ALA A 114 -10.76 -4.07 -18.31
C ALA A 114 -9.81 -3.07 -19.00
N HIS A 115 -10.06 -2.72 -20.26
CA HIS A 115 -9.24 -1.73 -20.98
C HIS A 115 -9.31 -0.34 -20.36
N TRP A 116 -10.49 0.12 -19.92
CA TRP A 116 -10.60 1.43 -19.26
C TRP A 116 -9.93 1.43 -17.89
N ASN A 117 -10.08 0.37 -17.07
CA ASN A 117 -9.31 0.22 -15.83
C ASN A 117 -7.81 0.26 -16.12
N LEU A 118 -7.35 -0.45 -17.15
CA LEU A 118 -5.96 -0.43 -17.60
C LEU A 118 -5.51 0.99 -17.92
N TYR A 119 -6.20 1.72 -18.80
CA TYR A 119 -5.79 3.07 -19.21
C TYR A 119 -5.77 4.04 -18.03
N ILE A 120 -6.81 4.01 -17.19
CA ILE A 120 -6.96 4.88 -16.02
C ILE A 120 -5.85 4.62 -15.00
N ASN A 121 -5.58 3.36 -14.66
CA ASN A 121 -4.56 2.98 -13.68
C ASN A 121 -3.15 3.14 -14.22
N LEU A 122 -2.89 2.74 -15.47
CA LEU A 122 -1.59 2.91 -16.11
C LEU A 122 -1.18 4.39 -16.16
N GLY A 123 -2.11 5.28 -16.53
CA GLY A 123 -1.86 6.72 -16.54
C GLY A 123 -1.53 7.26 -15.15
N GLY A 124 -2.37 6.95 -14.15
CA GLY A 124 -2.18 7.39 -12.77
C GLY A 124 -0.88 6.88 -12.15
N PHE A 125 -0.61 5.58 -12.26
CA PHE A 125 0.58 4.95 -11.69
C PHE A 125 1.88 5.35 -12.41
N ALA A 126 1.85 5.65 -13.71
CA ALA A 126 3.05 6.06 -14.43
C ALA A 126 3.53 7.43 -13.96
N VAL A 127 2.59 8.38 -13.86
CA VAL A 127 2.87 9.71 -13.32
C VAL A 127 3.20 9.62 -11.83
N GLY A 128 2.42 8.85 -11.07
CA GLY A 128 2.63 8.62 -9.65
C GLY A 128 4.01 8.06 -9.34
N LEU A 129 4.47 7.03 -10.06
CA LEU A 129 5.80 6.44 -9.88
C LEU A 129 6.90 7.51 -10.05
N PHE A 130 6.81 8.32 -11.11
CA PHE A 130 7.76 9.40 -11.33
C PHE A 130 7.77 10.40 -10.17
N VAL A 131 6.59 10.87 -9.75
CA VAL A 131 6.46 11.86 -8.67
C VAL A 131 6.85 11.31 -7.30
N VAL A 132 6.50 10.06 -6.97
CA VAL A 132 6.87 9.41 -5.70
C VAL A 132 8.38 9.37 -5.52
N THR A 133 9.15 9.09 -6.57
CA THR A 133 10.62 9.09 -6.46
C THR A 133 11.19 10.48 -6.15
N LEU A 134 10.58 11.52 -6.71
CA LEU A 134 10.98 12.92 -6.47
C LEU A 134 10.57 13.38 -5.07
N LEU A 135 9.30 13.18 -4.70
CA LEU A 135 8.78 13.58 -3.39
C LEU A 135 9.40 12.77 -2.25
N GLY A 136 9.66 11.48 -2.44
CA GLY A 136 10.32 10.63 -1.45
C GLY A 136 11.72 11.15 -1.11
N SER A 137 12.55 11.38 -2.12
CA SER A 137 13.91 11.93 -1.93
C SER A 137 13.91 13.35 -1.39
N TRP A 138 12.97 14.18 -1.83
CA TRP A 138 12.80 15.54 -1.30
C TRP A 138 12.37 15.52 0.17
N SER A 139 11.48 14.61 0.57
CA SER A 139 10.91 14.56 1.93
C SER A 139 11.94 14.32 3.03
N ASP A 140 13.09 13.74 2.71
CA ASP A 140 14.21 13.54 3.64
C ASP A 140 14.88 14.87 4.05
N GLN A 141 14.66 15.96 3.31
CA GLN A 141 15.26 17.28 3.56
C GLN A 141 14.21 18.39 3.67
N GLY A 142 13.14 18.32 2.86
CA GLY A 142 12.09 19.33 2.77
C GLY A 142 10.93 19.18 3.77
N GLY A 143 10.97 18.13 4.61
CA GLY A 143 9.95 17.83 5.59
C GLY A 143 8.98 16.73 5.15
N ARG A 144 8.40 16.03 6.13
CA ARG A 144 7.43 14.94 5.96
C ARG A 144 6.00 15.44 5.84
N ARG A 145 5.64 16.56 6.49
CA ARG A 145 4.26 17.06 6.50
C ARG A 145 3.70 17.43 5.11
N PRO A 146 4.44 18.15 4.23
CA PRO A 146 3.93 18.47 2.89
C PRO A 146 3.68 17.23 2.03
N VAL A 147 4.47 16.17 2.25
CA VAL A 147 4.37 14.87 1.56
C VAL A 147 3.15 14.06 2.01
N LEU A 148 2.54 14.39 3.16
CA LEU A 148 1.25 13.84 3.58
C LEU A 148 0.06 14.66 3.04
N ILE A 149 0.20 15.98 2.99
CA ILE A 149 -0.89 16.90 2.59
C ILE A 149 -1.09 16.87 1.07
N LEU A 150 -0.02 17.00 0.28
CA LEU A 150 -0.10 17.14 -1.17
C LEU A 150 -0.82 15.96 -1.86
N PRO A 151 -0.48 14.68 -1.57
CA PRO A 151 -1.19 13.57 -2.18
C PRO A 151 -2.63 13.41 -1.66
N SER A 152 -2.89 13.78 -0.40
CA SER A 152 -4.26 13.77 0.14
C SER A 152 -5.15 14.78 -0.62
N LEU A 153 -4.62 15.96 -0.95
CA LEU A 153 -5.31 16.93 -1.80
C LEU A 153 -5.48 16.42 -3.24
N GLY A 154 -4.49 15.73 -3.81
CA GLY A 154 -4.64 15.15 -5.15
C GLY A 154 -5.67 14.03 -5.22
N LEU A 155 -5.78 13.20 -4.18
CA LEU A 155 -6.87 12.22 -4.04
C LEU A 155 -8.24 12.91 -3.89
N ALA A 156 -8.32 14.02 -3.16
CA ALA A 156 -9.53 14.84 -3.09
C ALA A 156 -9.89 15.43 -4.47
N LEU A 157 -8.91 15.96 -5.22
CA LEU A 157 -9.13 16.48 -6.57
C LEU A 157 -9.62 15.38 -7.52
N GLN A 158 -9.05 14.18 -7.44
CA GLN A 158 -9.53 13.02 -8.20
C GLN A 158 -11.00 12.73 -7.89
N ALA A 159 -11.37 12.66 -6.62
CA ALA A 159 -12.76 12.43 -6.20
C ALA A 159 -13.69 13.53 -6.73
N GLY A 160 -13.26 14.79 -6.70
CA GLY A 160 -13.99 15.92 -7.28
C GLY A 160 -14.21 15.80 -8.78
N VAL A 161 -13.20 15.38 -9.54
CA VAL A 161 -13.34 15.09 -10.97
C VAL A 161 -14.32 13.94 -11.19
N TYR A 162 -14.27 12.89 -10.38
CA TYR A 162 -15.17 11.73 -10.54
C TYR A 162 -16.62 12.11 -10.25
N LEU A 163 -16.85 12.93 -9.22
CA LEU A 163 -18.17 13.53 -8.95
C LEU A 163 -18.67 14.35 -10.14
N LEU A 164 -17.83 15.19 -10.73
CA LEU A 164 -18.19 15.97 -11.92
C LEU A 164 -18.61 15.06 -13.08
N VAL A 165 -17.87 13.98 -13.32
CA VAL A 165 -18.20 13.00 -14.36
C VAL A 165 -19.54 12.33 -14.08
N MET A 166 -19.85 12.00 -12.82
CA MET A 166 -21.12 11.39 -12.44
C MET A 166 -22.31 12.34 -12.57
N TYR A 167 -22.18 13.60 -12.14
CA TYR A 167 -23.27 14.59 -12.24
C TYR A 167 -23.55 15.01 -13.68
N LEU A 168 -22.51 15.29 -14.45
CA LEU A 168 -22.63 15.76 -15.83
C LEU A 168 -22.73 14.61 -16.85
N LYS A 169 -22.66 13.35 -16.39
CA LYS A 169 -22.63 12.13 -17.23
C LYS A 169 -21.58 12.22 -18.34
N LEU A 170 -20.40 12.75 -18.02
CA LEU A 170 -19.31 12.92 -18.99
C LEU A 170 -18.77 11.55 -19.47
N PRO A 171 -18.05 11.53 -20.60
CA PRO A 171 -17.36 10.33 -21.06
C PRO A 171 -16.42 9.73 -19.99
N VAL A 172 -16.36 8.40 -19.91
CA VAL A 172 -15.52 7.67 -18.93
C VAL A 172 -14.03 8.04 -19.01
N ALA A 173 -13.57 8.55 -20.16
CA ALA A 173 -12.22 9.07 -20.36
C ALA A 173 -11.81 10.13 -19.33
N TRP A 174 -12.74 10.91 -18.78
CA TRP A 174 -12.43 11.94 -17.77
C TRP A 174 -11.98 11.34 -16.42
N PHE A 175 -12.22 10.04 -16.16
CA PHE A 175 -11.63 9.35 -15.00
C PHE A 175 -10.09 9.28 -15.09
N LEU A 176 -9.54 9.26 -16.32
CA LEU A 176 -8.09 9.31 -16.53
C LEU A 176 -7.53 10.65 -16.05
N LEU A 177 -8.20 11.77 -16.34
CA LEU A 177 -7.76 13.08 -15.88
C LEU A 177 -7.68 13.13 -14.35
N GLY A 178 -8.71 12.64 -13.65
CA GLY A 178 -8.70 12.55 -12.19
C GLY A 178 -7.53 11.70 -11.67
N ARG A 179 -7.24 10.57 -12.32
CA ARG A 179 -6.08 9.73 -11.97
C ARG A 179 -4.74 10.42 -12.20
N LEU A 180 -4.58 11.12 -13.32
CA LEU A 180 -3.35 11.85 -13.63
C LEU A 180 -3.11 12.97 -12.61
N LEU A 181 -4.16 13.69 -12.19
CA LEU A 181 -4.06 14.72 -11.16
C LEU A 181 -3.64 14.15 -9.80
N SER A 182 -4.21 13.00 -9.39
CA SER A 182 -3.74 12.30 -8.18
C SER A 182 -2.30 11.81 -8.34
N GLY A 183 -1.94 11.25 -9.50
CA GLY A 183 -0.57 10.82 -9.82
C GLY A 183 0.44 11.96 -9.71
N LEU A 184 0.11 13.15 -10.22
CA LEU A 184 0.95 14.35 -10.13
C LEU A 184 1.23 14.80 -8.68
N SER A 185 0.39 14.39 -7.74
CA SER A 185 0.53 14.69 -6.31
C SER A 185 1.25 13.58 -5.52
N GLY A 186 1.57 12.44 -6.15
CA GLY A 186 2.23 11.29 -5.52
C GLY A 186 1.31 10.10 -5.20
N ASP A 187 -0.01 10.25 -5.38
CA ASP A 187 -1.04 9.24 -5.08
C ASP A 187 -0.90 8.67 -3.64
N PHE A 188 -1.60 7.58 -3.35
CA PHE A 188 -1.55 6.91 -2.05
C PHE A 188 -0.15 6.45 -1.63
N ASN A 189 0.67 6.02 -2.60
CA ASN A 189 2.00 5.47 -2.32
C ASN A 189 2.89 6.48 -1.60
N THR A 190 2.79 7.77 -1.94
CA THR A 190 3.50 8.83 -1.23
C THR A 190 3.01 9.01 0.21
N ILE A 191 1.70 8.92 0.47
CA ILE A 191 1.14 8.98 1.83
C ILE A 191 1.66 7.81 2.67
N LEU A 192 1.61 6.60 2.10
CA LEU A 192 2.07 5.38 2.76
C LEU A 192 3.56 5.47 3.11
N ALA A 193 4.40 5.85 2.15
CA ALA A 193 5.83 6.05 2.36
C ALA A 193 6.12 7.13 3.40
N GLY A 194 5.39 8.26 3.34
CA GLY A 194 5.50 9.35 4.31
C GLY A 194 5.14 8.93 5.73
N CYS A 195 4.08 8.13 5.92
CA CYS A 195 3.68 7.63 7.23
C CYS A 195 4.72 6.68 7.83
N PHE A 196 5.25 5.75 7.04
CA PHE A 196 6.31 4.84 7.50
C PHE A 196 7.61 5.58 7.82
N ALA A 197 8.00 6.55 7.00
CA ALA A 197 9.17 7.38 7.26
C ALA A 197 8.98 8.22 8.54
N TYR A 198 7.81 8.83 8.72
CA TYR A 198 7.48 9.60 9.92
C TYR A 198 7.53 8.75 11.20
N VAL A 199 6.99 7.53 11.16
CA VAL A 199 7.08 6.60 12.29
C VAL A 199 8.53 6.18 12.52
N ALA A 200 9.33 5.97 11.48
CA ALA A 200 10.75 5.67 11.64
C ALA A 200 11.52 6.81 12.31
N ASP A 201 11.19 8.07 11.98
CA ASP A 201 11.80 9.29 12.51
C ASP A 201 11.40 9.56 13.97
N THR A 202 10.14 9.28 14.34
CA THR A 202 9.58 9.63 15.66
C THR A 202 9.58 8.50 16.69
N SER A 203 9.98 7.28 16.32
CA SER A 203 9.93 6.10 17.20
C SER A 203 11.29 5.58 17.58
N ASP A 204 11.42 5.20 18.85
CA ASP A 204 12.57 4.46 19.36
C ASP A 204 12.68 3.07 18.73
N ARG A 205 13.91 2.50 18.76
CA ARG A 205 14.20 1.18 18.17
C ARG A 205 13.29 0.07 18.70
N GLY A 206 12.90 0.12 19.98
CA GLY A 206 12.04 -0.90 20.61
C GLY A 206 10.55 -0.78 20.26
N SER A 207 10.04 0.44 20.05
CA SER A 207 8.62 0.69 19.78
C SER A 207 8.27 0.76 18.29
N ARG A 208 9.26 0.95 17.41
CA ARG A 208 9.09 1.05 15.96
C ARG A 208 8.31 -0.10 15.35
N THR A 209 8.64 -1.35 15.70
CA THR A 209 7.95 -2.54 15.17
C THR A 209 6.47 -2.55 15.56
N PHE A 210 6.15 -2.14 16.79
CA PHE A 210 4.77 -2.03 17.24
C PHE A 210 4.01 -0.95 16.47
N ARG A 211 4.61 0.24 16.29
CA ARG A 211 3.98 1.34 15.56
C ARG A 211 3.77 1.03 14.07
N VAL A 212 4.72 0.34 13.44
CA VAL A 212 4.55 -0.21 12.07
C VAL A 212 3.39 -1.18 12.01
N ALA A 213 3.24 -2.08 12.99
CA ALA A 213 2.10 -2.99 13.06
C ALA A 213 0.76 -2.25 13.27
N VAL A 214 0.74 -1.14 14.01
CA VAL A 214 -0.44 -0.27 14.15
C VAL A 214 -0.81 0.36 12.81
N LEU A 215 0.15 0.87 12.03
CA LEU A 215 -0.13 1.41 10.69
C LEU A 215 -0.76 0.36 9.77
N GLU A 216 -0.19 -0.86 9.74
CA GLU A 216 -0.74 -1.98 8.95
C GLU A 216 -2.15 -2.37 9.43
N ALA A 217 -2.40 -2.35 10.74
CA ALA A 217 -3.74 -2.59 11.29
C ALA A 217 -4.74 -1.51 10.87
N CYS A 218 -4.32 -0.24 10.84
CA CYS A 218 -5.14 0.85 10.30
C CYS A 218 -5.50 0.62 8.83
N LEU A 219 -4.58 0.10 8.00
CA LEU A 219 -4.86 -0.20 6.60
C LEU A 219 -5.97 -1.25 6.43
N GLY A 220 -5.84 -2.37 7.13
CA GLY A 220 -6.82 -3.46 7.08
C GLY A 220 -8.19 -3.06 7.61
N LEU A 221 -8.24 -2.39 8.78
CA LEU A 221 -9.48 -1.94 9.40
C LEU A 221 -10.19 -0.86 8.56
N ALA A 222 -9.46 0.13 8.08
CA ALA A 222 -10.02 1.18 7.22
C ALA A 222 -10.59 0.57 5.93
N GLY A 223 -9.85 -0.36 5.30
CA GLY A 223 -10.29 -1.01 4.07
C GLY A 223 -11.52 -1.88 4.25
N MET A 224 -11.60 -2.63 5.36
CA MET A 224 -12.76 -3.46 5.70
C MET A 224 -14.01 -2.60 5.93
N LEU A 225 -13.92 -1.56 6.76
CA LEU A 225 -15.05 -0.67 7.06
C LEU A 225 -15.53 0.07 5.80
N ALA A 226 -14.60 0.61 5.01
CA ALA A 226 -14.90 1.29 3.77
C ALA A 226 -15.63 0.40 2.76
N SER A 227 -15.23 -0.86 2.65
CA SER A 227 -15.80 -1.82 1.69
C SER A 227 -17.25 -2.18 2.06
N ILE A 228 -17.52 -2.45 3.34
CA ILE A 228 -18.88 -2.76 3.85
C ILE A 228 -19.79 -1.55 3.66
N ILE A 229 -19.33 -0.38 4.13
CA ILE A 229 -20.08 0.88 4.04
C ILE A 229 -20.35 1.20 2.57
N GLY A 230 -19.35 1.15 1.70
CA GLY A 230 -19.46 1.46 0.27
C GLY A 230 -20.43 0.57 -0.47
N GLY A 231 -20.37 -0.75 -0.28
CA GLY A 231 -21.27 -1.69 -0.94
C GLY A 231 -22.72 -1.49 -0.55
N GLN A 232 -23.01 -1.35 0.75
CA GLN A 232 -24.38 -1.15 1.22
C GLN A 232 -24.91 0.25 0.87
N TRP A 233 -24.06 1.27 0.92
CA TRP A 233 -24.45 2.64 0.58
C TRP A 233 -24.74 2.76 -0.92
N ARG A 234 -23.92 2.18 -1.80
CA ARG A 234 -24.21 2.14 -3.25
C ARG A 234 -25.54 1.43 -3.54
N ARG A 235 -25.86 0.35 -2.80
CA ARG A 235 -27.16 -0.34 -2.92
C ARG A 235 -28.34 0.56 -2.54
N ALA A 236 -28.18 1.43 -1.53
CA ALA A 236 -29.27 2.25 -1.00
C ALA A 236 -29.46 3.59 -1.73
N GLN A 237 -28.37 4.27 -2.10
CA GLN A 237 -28.42 5.67 -2.59
C GLN A 237 -27.60 5.91 -3.88
N GLY A 238 -27.09 4.86 -4.52
CA GLY A 238 -26.27 4.98 -5.74
C GLY A 238 -24.85 5.48 -5.46
N TYR A 239 -24.16 5.95 -6.51
CA TYR A 239 -22.72 6.23 -6.48
C TYR A 239 -22.35 7.59 -5.87
N ILE A 240 -23.17 8.62 -6.08
CA ILE A 240 -22.79 10.01 -5.84
C ILE A 240 -22.46 10.27 -4.35
N ASN A 241 -23.30 9.80 -3.42
CA ASN A 241 -23.12 10.05 -2.00
C ASN A 241 -21.85 9.39 -1.42
N PRO A 242 -21.54 8.11 -1.72
CA PRO A 242 -20.25 7.52 -1.38
C PRO A 242 -19.04 8.32 -1.88
N PHE A 243 -19.08 8.89 -3.10
CA PHE A 243 -17.97 9.69 -3.64
C PHE A 243 -17.81 11.05 -2.95
N TRP A 244 -18.90 11.64 -2.43
CA TRP A 244 -18.78 12.79 -1.52
C TRP A 244 -18.07 12.44 -0.22
N LEU A 245 -18.29 11.25 0.32
CA LEU A 245 -17.56 10.77 1.49
C LEU A 245 -16.06 10.61 1.19
N VAL A 246 -15.71 10.01 0.04
CA VAL A 246 -14.32 9.90 -0.46
C VAL A 246 -13.66 11.30 -0.47
N LEU A 247 -14.30 12.29 -1.10
CA LEU A 247 -13.82 13.67 -1.14
C LEU A 247 -13.62 14.25 0.27
N ALA A 248 -14.64 14.15 1.12
CA ALA A 248 -14.61 14.67 2.48
C ALA A 248 -13.51 14.02 3.32
N THR A 249 -13.32 12.71 3.22
CA THR A 249 -12.28 12.00 3.99
C THR A 249 -10.86 12.37 3.56
N ASN A 250 -10.60 12.59 2.27
CA ASN A 250 -9.29 13.05 1.80
C ASN A 250 -9.01 14.50 2.20
N LEU A 251 -10.01 15.38 2.13
CA LEU A 251 -9.89 16.75 2.64
C LEU A 251 -9.67 16.78 4.15
N ALA A 252 -10.38 15.92 4.90
CA ALA A 252 -10.18 15.76 6.34
C ALA A 252 -8.77 15.23 6.66
N ALA A 253 -8.25 14.28 5.88
CA ALA A 253 -6.88 13.78 6.03
C ALA A 253 -5.84 14.89 5.78
N ALA A 254 -6.01 15.68 4.72
CA ALA A 254 -5.16 16.83 4.42
C ALA A 254 -5.24 17.90 5.52
N LEU A 255 -6.44 18.22 5.98
CA LEU A 255 -6.67 19.18 7.05
C LEU A 255 -6.08 18.70 8.37
N TYR A 256 -6.23 17.42 8.70
CA TYR A 256 -5.65 16.84 9.90
C TYR A 256 -4.11 16.85 9.84
N ALA A 257 -3.51 16.45 8.71
CA ALA A 257 -2.07 16.53 8.49
C ALA A 257 -1.56 17.97 8.59
N TYR A 258 -2.36 18.95 8.15
CA TYR A 258 -2.06 20.36 8.34
C TYR A 258 -2.20 20.79 9.81
N LEU A 259 -3.28 20.46 10.51
CA LEU A 259 -3.54 21.03 11.83
C LEU A 259 -2.80 20.34 12.96
N PHE A 260 -2.54 19.03 12.87
CA PHE A 260 -2.14 18.22 14.02
C PHE A 260 -0.83 17.45 13.88
N VAL A 261 -0.34 17.19 12.66
CA VAL A 261 0.92 16.45 12.48
C VAL A 261 2.10 17.41 12.61
N PRO A 262 2.95 17.29 13.65
CA PRO A 262 4.16 18.10 13.77
C PRO A 262 5.20 17.64 12.75
N GLU A 263 6.05 18.56 12.31
CA GLU A 263 7.14 18.23 11.39
C GLU A 263 8.20 17.37 12.09
N SER A 264 8.60 16.23 11.51
CA SER A 264 9.63 15.34 12.10
C SER A 264 11.06 15.73 11.72
N ILE A 265 11.23 16.42 10.59
CA ILE A 265 12.54 16.83 10.04
C ILE A 265 12.56 18.34 9.91
N THR A 266 13.59 18.99 10.44
CA THR A 266 13.80 20.42 10.23
C THR A 266 13.99 20.71 8.74
N PRO A 267 13.07 21.47 8.09
CA PRO A 267 13.15 21.69 6.65
C PRO A 267 14.41 22.47 6.27
N ASP A 268 15.24 21.89 5.41
CA ASP A 268 16.40 22.56 4.83
C ASP A 268 15.93 23.46 3.67
N PRO A 269 16.11 24.80 3.74
CA PRO A 269 15.71 25.71 2.66
C PRO A 269 16.48 25.48 1.36
N SER A 270 17.61 24.76 1.39
CA SER A 270 18.39 24.39 0.21
C SER A 270 17.95 23.06 -0.44
N ALA A 271 16.95 22.39 0.13
CA ALA A 271 16.45 21.11 -0.36
C ALA A 271 15.96 21.21 -1.81
N LYS A 272 16.55 20.41 -2.70
CA LYS A 272 16.18 20.36 -4.12
C LYS A 272 15.30 19.15 -4.39
N LEU A 273 14.19 19.38 -5.11
CA LEU A 273 13.28 18.32 -5.56
C LEU A 273 13.99 17.30 -6.46
N PHE A 274 14.90 17.78 -7.31
CA PHE A 274 15.73 16.93 -8.17
C PHE A 274 17.09 16.73 -7.51
N THR A 275 17.28 15.56 -6.89
CA THR A 275 18.54 15.19 -6.23
C THR A 275 19.06 13.86 -6.76
N THR A 276 20.28 13.85 -7.31
CA THR A 276 20.93 12.65 -7.86
C THR A 276 21.54 11.73 -6.79
N ARG A 277 21.60 12.18 -5.53
CA ARG A 277 22.19 11.45 -4.40
C ARG A 277 21.53 10.08 -4.18
N HIS A 278 20.20 10.03 -4.22
CA HIS A 278 19.45 8.78 -4.02
C HIS A 278 19.66 7.79 -5.17
N HIS A 279 19.61 8.27 -6.42
CA HIS A 279 19.90 7.44 -7.58
C HIS A 279 21.33 6.88 -7.55
N ARG A 280 22.32 7.66 -7.12
CA ARG A 280 23.69 7.20 -6.95
C ARG A 280 23.83 6.17 -5.83
N ALA A 281 23.12 6.34 -4.72
CA ALA A 281 23.12 5.39 -3.61
C ALA A 281 22.48 4.05 -3.99
N VAL A 282 21.33 4.08 -4.66
CA VAL A 282 20.67 2.88 -5.22
C VAL A 282 21.55 2.22 -6.27
N TYR A 283 22.15 3.00 -7.17
CA TYR A 283 23.07 2.46 -8.17
C TYR A 283 24.29 1.80 -7.50
N ARG A 284 24.88 2.39 -6.46
CA ARG A 284 25.99 1.78 -5.71
C ARG A 284 25.59 0.49 -4.99
N LEU A 285 24.34 0.37 -4.55
CA LEU A 285 23.84 -0.85 -3.90
C LEU A 285 23.84 -2.05 -4.86
N TYR A 286 23.46 -1.83 -6.13
CA TYR A 286 23.35 -2.89 -7.14
C TYR A 286 24.55 -3.04 -8.06
N SER A 287 25.25 -1.95 -8.35
CA SER A 287 26.43 -1.92 -9.21
C SER A 287 27.70 -1.98 -8.36
N ALA A 288 28.72 -2.62 -8.89
CA ALA A 288 30.00 -2.84 -8.21
C ALA A 288 30.86 -1.57 -8.08
N LEU A 289 30.30 -0.41 -7.71
CA LEU A 289 31.08 0.78 -7.37
C LEU A 289 31.48 0.79 -5.88
N GLY A 290 31.90 -0.38 -5.40
CA GLY A 290 32.60 -0.56 -4.13
C GLY A 290 34.08 -0.73 -4.41
N ASP A 291 34.91 -0.31 -3.46
CA ASP A 291 36.37 -0.28 -3.55
C ASP A 291 36.93 -1.57 -4.21
N PRO A 292 37.84 -1.47 -5.21
CA PRO A 292 38.42 -2.62 -5.91
C PRO A 292 39.14 -3.63 -4.98
N THR A 293 39.36 -3.27 -3.73
CA THR A 293 40.04 -4.05 -2.69
C THR A 293 39.13 -5.05 -1.97
N GLU A 294 37.80 -4.94 -2.07
CA GLU A 294 36.83 -5.85 -1.40
C GLU A 294 36.10 -6.81 -2.36
N ALA A 295 36.66 -7.06 -3.55
CA ALA A 295 36.09 -7.94 -4.57
C ALA A 295 36.26 -9.44 -4.24
N GLY A 296 35.82 -9.86 -3.04
CA GLY A 296 35.75 -11.27 -2.66
C GLY A 296 34.51 -11.99 -3.21
N SER A 297 34.59 -13.32 -3.32
CA SER A 297 33.45 -14.20 -3.69
C SER A 297 32.21 -13.98 -2.81
N TYR A 298 32.41 -13.63 -1.53
CA TYR A 298 31.35 -13.32 -0.56
C TYR A 298 30.47 -12.12 -0.97
N THR A 299 31.09 -11.03 -1.45
CA THR A 299 30.37 -9.82 -1.89
C THR A 299 29.53 -10.10 -3.15
N LYS A 300 30.01 -10.97 -4.04
CA LYS A 300 29.28 -11.40 -5.24
C LYS A 300 28.05 -12.23 -4.89
N TRP A 301 28.18 -13.20 -3.97
CA TRP A 301 27.07 -14.03 -3.50
C TRP A 301 26.00 -13.21 -2.76
N ARG A 302 26.41 -12.26 -1.90
CA ARG A 302 25.50 -11.32 -1.23
C ARG A 302 24.63 -10.55 -2.23
N ARG A 303 25.23 -10.02 -3.30
CA ARG A 303 24.51 -9.29 -4.35
C ARG A 303 23.59 -10.18 -5.17
N TYR A 304 24.01 -11.40 -5.48
CA TYR A 304 23.14 -12.39 -6.14
C TYR A 304 21.90 -12.68 -5.30
N LYS A 305 22.07 -12.91 -3.98
CA LYS A 305 20.96 -13.06 -3.04
C LYS A 305 20.05 -11.83 -3.01
N LEU A 306 20.61 -10.62 -3.01
CA LEU A 306 19.84 -9.37 -3.03
C LEU A 306 18.95 -9.27 -4.28
N TRP A 307 19.52 -9.50 -5.47
CA TRP A 307 18.79 -9.50 -6.74
C TRP A 307 17.67 -10.54 -6.78
N LEU A 308 17.94 -11.77 -6.29
CA LEU A 308 16.91 -12.81 -6.21
C LEU A 308 15.76 -12.42 -5.28
N TYR A 309 16.04 -11.85 -4.11
CA TYR A 309 15.00 -11.44 -3.17
C TYR A 309 14.17 -10.25 -3.69
N ILE A 310 14.77 -9.29 -4.40
CA ILE A 310 14.03 -8.21 -5.06
C ILE A 310 13.17 -8.75 -6.20
N PHE A 311 13.69 -9.70 -6.97
CA PHE A 311 12.90 -10.35 -8.01
C PHE A 311 11.71 -11.12 -7.42
N CYS A 312 11.91 -11.83 -6.30
CA CYS A 312 10.81 -12.48 -5.58
C CYS A 312 9.79 -11.46 -5.07
N PHE A 313 10.25 -10.36 -4.46
CA PHE A 313 9.41 -9.28 -4.00
C PHE A 313 8.59 -8.69 -5.15
N PHE A 314 9.23 -8.44 -6.29
CA PHE A 314 8.59 -7.92 -7.49
C PHE A 314 7.46 -8.85 -7.99
N LEU A 315 7.72 -10.16 -8.10
CA LEU A 315 6.69 -11.12 -8.54
C LEU A 315 5.51 -11.19 -7.57
N VAL A 316 5.79 -11.29 -6.27
CA VAL A 316 4.75 -11.40 -5.23
C VAL A 316 3.87 -10.16 -5.22
N VAL A 317 4.46 -8.98 -5.21
CA VAL A 317 3.72 -7.71 -5.18
C VAL A 317 2.95 -7.48 -6.49
N THR A 318 3.51 -7.85 -7.65
CA THR A 318 2.82 -7.79 -8.95
C THR A 318 1.57 -8.66 -8.96
N VAL A 319 1.64 -9.89 -8.45
CA VAL A 319 0.46 -10.78 -8.35
C VAL A 319 -0.59 -10.22 -7.40
N HIS A 320 -0.18 -9.62 -6.27
CA HIS A 320 -1.11 -9.01 -5.32
C HIS A 320 -1.89 -7.83 -5.91
N PHE A 321 -1.20 -6.88 -6.55
CA PHE A 321 -1.86 -5.75 -7.20
C PHE A 321 -2.74 -6.22 -8.38
N GLY A 322 -2.21 -7.12 -9.22
CA GLY A 322 -2.91 -7.57 -10.42
C GLY A 322 -4.19 -8.34 -10.11
N SER A 323 -4.15 -9.22 -9.11
CA SER A 323 -5.34 -9.95 -8.66
C SER A 323 -6.39 -9.00 -8.06
N ARG A 324 -5.96 -8.00 -7.28
CA ARG A 324 -6.85 -7.01 -6.65
C ARG A 324 -7.62 -6.18 -7.68
N GLU A 325 -7.00 -5.80 -8.80
CA GLU A 325 -7.66 -5.01 -9.85
C GLU A 325 -8.76 -5.80 -10.58
N LEU A 326 -8.64 -7.13 -10.66
CA LEU A 326 -9.60 -7.97 -11.39
C LEU A 326 -10.75 -8.49 -10.52
N PHE A 327 -10.63 -8.53 -9.19
CA PHE A 327 -11.66 -9.14 -8.33
C PHE A 327 -13.07 -8.59 -8.58
N VAL A 328 -13.24 -7.26 -8.53
CA VAL A 328 -14.54 -6.62 -8.72
C VAL A 328 -15.11 -6.91 -10.11
N LEU A 329 -14.27 -6.87 -11.15
CA LEU A 329 -14.70 -7.17 -12.52
C LEU A 329 -15.12 -8.65 -12.66
N TYR A 330 -14.36 -9.56 -12.06
CA TYR A 330 -14.66 -10.99 -12.03
C TYR A 330 -15.97 -11.29 -11.30
N GLU A 331 -16.22 -10.64 -10.16
CA GLU A 331 -17.43 -10.74 -9.33
C GLU A 331 -18.69 -10.20 -10.02
N LEU A 332 -18.57 -9.08 -10.76
CA LEU A 332 -19.65 -8.49 -11.54
C LEU A 332 -20.11 -9.36 -12.71
N SER A 333 -19.18 -10.18 -13.22
CA SER A 333 -19.35 -10.92 -14.45
C SER A 333 -19.94 -12.32 -14.21
N SER A 334 -20.52 -12.93 -15.25
CA SER A 334 -21.11 -14.28 -15.19
C SER A 334 -20.03 -15.32 -14.85
N PRO A 335 -20.28 -16.31 -13.97
CA PRO A 335 -21.57 -16.71 -13.37
C PRO A 335 -21.95 -16.05 -12.02
N LEU A 336 -21.06 -15.24 -11.41
CA LEU A 336 -21.27 -14.72 -10.05
C LEU A 336 -22.30 -13.59 -10.01
N CYS A 337 -22.16 -12.61 -10.90
CA CYS A 337 -23.10 -11.49 -11.08
C CYS A 337 -23.49 -10.81 -9.77
N TRP A 338 -22.48 -10.54 -8.94
CA TRP A 338 -22.67 -10.01 -7.60
C TRP A 338 -23.29 -8.62 -7.64
N GLY A 339 -24.29 -8.43 -6.79
CA GLY A 339 -24.78 -7.12 -6.45
C GLY A 339 -23.79 -6.33 -5.57
N PRO A 340 -23.99 -5.02 -5.42
CA PRO A 340 -23.06 -4.16 -4.69
C PRO A 340 -22.80 -4.54 -3.24
N GLY A 341 -23.82 -5.06 -2.56
CA GLY A 341 -23.68 -5.52 -1.18
C GLY A 341 -22.68 -6.69 -1.07
N LEU A 342 -22.74 -7.65 -2.00
CA LEU A 342 -21.83 -8.81 -2.01
C LEU A 342 -20.41 -8.41 -2.37
N ILE A 343 -20.23 -7.52 -3.36
CA ILE A 343 -18.91 -6.95 -3.70
C ILE A 343 -18.30 -6.24 -2.49
N GLY A 344 -19.11 -5.51 -1.72
CA GLY A 344 -18.69 -4.88 -0.47
C GLY A 344 -18.20 -5.90 0.57
N TRP A 345 -18.93 -7.00 0.77
CA TRP A 345 -18.51 -8.08 1.67
C TRP A 345 -17.25 -8.82 1.18
N GLY A 346 -17.13 -9.10 -0.13
CA GLY A 346 -15.94 -9.72 -0.72
C GLY A 346 -14.70 -8.84 -0.59
N SER A 347 -14.82 -7.55 -0.93
CA SER A 347 -13.75 -6.56 -0.74
C SER A 347 -13.38 -6.42 0.74
N ALA A 348 -14.34 -6.50 1.66
CA ALA A 348 -14.08 -6.48 3.10
C ALA A 348 -13.30 -7.73 3.55
N ALA A 349 -13.66 -8.91 3.07
CA ALA A 349 -12.94 -10.16 3.34
C ALA A 349 -11.48 -10.09 2.84
N GLN A 350 -11.25 -9.49 1.67
CA GLN A 350 -9.90 -9.24 1.18
C GLN A 350 -9.10 -8.28 2.07
N ASN A 351 -9.71 -7.18 2.53
CA ASN A 351 -9.03 -6.23 3.42
C ASN A 351 -8.78 -6.81 4.82
N LEU A 352 -9.67 -7.70 5.31
CA LEU A 352 -9.47 -8.45 6.55
C LEU A 352 -8.20 -9.31 6.50
N ALA A 353 -7.80 -9.76 5.31
CA ALA A 353 -6.61 -10.56 5.13
C ALA A 353 -5.29 -9.81 5.47
N TYR A 354 -5.28 -8.48 5.50
CA TYR A 354 -4.17 -7.69 6.07
C TYR A 354 -4.02 -7.94 7.57
N LEU A 355 -5.13 -7.94 8.31
CA LEU A 355 -5.15 -8.16 9.76
C LEU A 355 -4.82 -9.61 10.11
N SER A 356 -5.42 -10.58 9.40
CA SER A 356 -5.10 -11.99 9.63
C SER A 356 -3.67 -12.33 9.25
N SER A 357 -3.09 -11.71 8.21
CA SER A 357 -1.68 -11.90 7.87
C SER A 357 -0.74 -11.32 8.92
N LEU A 358 -1.06 -10.16 9.51
CA LEU A 358 -0.27 -9.57 10.59
C LEU A 358 -0.26 -10.45 11.85
N LEU A 359 -1.45 -10.91 12.25
CA LEU A 359 -1.61 -11.84 13.37
C LEU A 359 -0.93 -13.18 13.08
N GLY A 360 -1.17 -13.72 11.88
CA GLY A 360 -0.61 -14.97 11.39
C GLY A 360 0.91 -14.96 11.36
N LEU A 361 1.52 -13.89 10.85
CA LEU A 361 2.97 -13.68 10.88
C LEU A 361 3.52 -13.76 12.31
N ARG A 362 2.92 -13.01 13.25
CA ARG A 362 3.37 -12.99 14.65
C ARG A 362 3.20 -14.34 15.35
N THR A 363 2.14 -15.09 15.04
CA THR A 363 1.94 -16.42 15.60
C THR A 363 2.88 -17.46 15.00
N LEU A 364 3.06 -17.44 13.68
CA LEU A 364 3.88 -18.41 12.97
C LEU A 364 5.36 -18.21 13.27
N GLN A 365 5.83 -16.97 13.44
CA GLN A 365 7.21 -16.67 13.84
C GLN A 365 7.59 -17.19 15.24
N ARG A 366 6.62 -17.60 16.07
CA ARG A 366 6.94 -18.29 17.35
C ARG A 366 7.32 -19.75 17.15
N CYS A 367 6.89 -20.34 16.04
CA CYS A 367 7.02 -21.78 15.78
C CYS A 367 7.92 -22.10 14.58
N LEU A 368 8.07 -21.15 13.65
CA LEU A 368 8.74 -21.32 12.37
C LEU A 368 9.75 -20.20 12.13
N GLU A 369 10.82 -20.53 11.43
CA GLU A 369 11.77 -19.52 10.94
C GLU A 369 11.14 -18.64 9.86
N ASP A 370 11.63 -17.40 9.73
CA ASP A 370 11.14 -16.37 8.79
C ASP A 370 10.86 -16.95 7.38
N SER A 371 11.77 -17.78 6.87
CA SER A 371 11.69 -18.39 5.54
C SER A 371 10.48 -19.29 5.36
N TRP A 372 10.23 -20.17 6.33
CA TRP A 372 9.06 -21.05 6.32
C TRP A 372 7.76 -20.27 6.46
N VAL A 373 7.75 -19.18 7.24
CA VAL A 373 6.58 -18.29 7.32
C VAL A 373 6.24 -17.68 5.96
N SER A 374 7.25 -17.25 5.20
CA SER A 374 7.02 -16.76 3.84
C SER A 374 6.49 -17.83 2.89
N LEU A 375 7.00 -19.07 2.96
CA LEU A 375 6.54 -20.19 2.15
C LEU A 375 5.09 -20.57 2.46
N VAL A 376 4.68 -20.55 3.74
CA VAL A 376 3.29 -20.77 4.15
C VAL A 376 2.38 -19.67 3.63
N GLY A 377 2.81 -18.40 3.70
CA GLY A 377 2.06 -17.27 3.13
C GLY A 377 1.89 -17.38 1.61
N LEU A 378 2.95 -17.77 0.89
CA LEU A 378 2.89 -18.01 -0.56
C LEU A 378 1.98 -19.20 -0.91
N ALA A 379 2.03 -20.28 -0.14
CA ALA A 379 1.15 -21.43 -0.33
C ALA A 379 -0.32 -21.06 -0.13
N SER A 380 -0.65 -20.33 0.94
CA SER A 380 -1.99 -19.78 1.20
C SER A 380 -2.49 -18.93 0.02
N ASN A 381 -1.64 -18.04 -0.51
CA ASN A 381 -1.99 -17.21 -1.66
C ASN A 381 -2.23 -18.05 -2.93
N MET A 382 -1.34 -19.00 -3.24
CA MET A 382 -1.49 -19.87 -4.40
C MET A 382 -2.77 -20.70 -4.34
N THR A 383 -3.05 -21.34 -3.19
CA THR A 383 -4.25 -22.15 -3.02
C THR A 383 -5.51 -21.31 -3.16
N GLY A 384 -5.55 -20.10 -2.58
CA GLY A 384 -6.68 -19.21 -2.73
C GLY A 384 -6.88 -18.70 -4.16
N LEU A 385 -5.81 -18.32 -4.87
CA LEU A 385 -5.90 -17.91 -6.28
C LEU A 385 -6.37 -19.04 -7.21
N VAL A 386 -5.93 -20.29 -6.96
CA VAL A 386 -6.41 -21.46 -7.70
C VAL A 386 -7.91 -21.67 -7.47
N VAL A 387 -8.38 -21.58 -6.22
CA VAL A 387 -9.81 -21.71 -5.91
C VAL A 387 -10.63 -20.58 -6.54
N ILE A 388 -10.15 -19.34 -6.48
CA ILE A 388 -10.80 -18.19 -7.12
C ILE A 388 -10.84 -18.34 -8.65
N SER A 389 -9.80 -18.90 -9.26
CA SER A 389 -9.78 -19.12 -10.73
C SER A 389 -10.90 -20.04 -11.21
N LEU A 390 -11.40 -20.93 -10.34
CA LEU A 390 -12.46 -21.89 -10.61
C LEU A 390 -13.82 -21.47 -9.99
N ALA A 391 -13.91 -20.26 -9.43
CA ALA A 391 -15.06 -19.83 -8.65
C ALA A 391 -16.30 -19.55 -9.53
N ASN A 392 -17.18 -20.53 -9.62
CA ASN A 392 -18.47 -20.41 -10.30
C ASN A 392 -19.63 -20.05 -9.36
N THR A 393 -19.42 -20.13 -8.05
CA THR A 393 -20.43 -19.83 -7.02
C THR A 393 -19.88 -18.86 -5.98
N THR A 394 -20.77 -18.11 -5.35
CA THR A 394 -20.43 -17.16 -4.28
C THR A 394 -19.69 -17.83 -3.13
N GLU A 395 -20.09 -19.04 -2.75
CA GLU A 395 -19.46 -19.83 -1.68
C GLU A 395 -18.01 -20.20 -2.02
N LEU A 396 -17.74 -20.57 -3.27
CA LEU A 396 -16.39 -20.93 -3.71
C LEU A 396 -15.48 -19.68 -3.75
N MET A 397 -16.03 -18.52 -4.13
CA MET A 397 -15.30 -17.24 -4.06
C MET A 397 -14.93 -16.89 -2.60
N PHE A 398 -15.87 -16.99 -1.66
CA PHE A 398 -15.59 -16.75 -0.23
C PHE A 398 -14.61 -17.77 0.37
N THR A 399 -14.67 -19.03 -0.09
CA THR A 399 -13.67 -20.05 0.26
C THR A 399 -12.27 -19.64 -0.22
N GLY A 400 -12.19 -19.09 -1.43
CA GLY A 400 -10.97 -18.52 -1.99
C GLY A 400 -10.38 -17.40 -1.12
N TYR A 401 -11.19 -16.41 -0.71
CA TYR A 401 -10.72 -15.37 0.22
C TYR A 401 -10.27 -15.95 1.57
N GLY A 402 -11.00 -16.92 2.10
CA GLY A 402 -10.64 -17.61 3.34
C GLY A 402 -9.29 -18.31 3.23
N LEU A 403 -8.99 -18.95 2.10
CA LEU A 403 -7.70 -19.60 1.85
C LEU A 403 -6.57 -18.58 1.67
N CYS A 404 -6.86 -17.36 1.17
CA CYS A 404 -5.91 -16.25 1.06
C CYS A 404 -5.62 -15.53 2.39
N PHE A 405 -6.04 -16.03 3.55
CA PHE A 405 -5.91 -15.30 4.83
C PHE A 405 -4.47 -14.92 5.24
N LEU A 406 -3.43 -15.57 4.69
CA LEU A 406 -2.02 -15.24 4.93
C LEU A 406 -1.30 -14.64 3.72
N TYR A 407 -2.03 -14.21 2.69
CA TYR A 407 -1.41 -13.81 1.43
C TYR A 407 -0.42 -12.63 1.58
N MET A 408 -0.66 -11.72 2.55
CA MET A 408 0.22 -10.58 2.82
C MET A 408 1.44 -10.92 3.68
N ALA A 409 1.51 -12.10 4.29
CA ALA A 409 2.59 -12.45 5.22
C ALA A 409 3.98 -12.55 4.54
N ALA A 410 4.03 -12.86 3.24
CA ALA A 410 5.29 -13.02 2.52
C ALA A 410 6.03 -11.69 2.28
N THR A 411 5.30 -10.59 2.05
CA THR A 411 5.87 -9.27 1.75
C THR A 411 6.74 -8.69 2.87
N PRO A 412 6.30 -8.64 4.15
CA PRO A 412 7.14 -8.14 5.25
C PRO A 412 8.35 -9.04 5.52
N VAL A 413 8.24 -10.37 5.35
CA VAL A 413 9.38 -11.28 5.47
C VAL A 413 10.43 -11.00 4.40
N LEU A 414 10.02 -10.81 3.15
CA LEU A 414 10.93 -10.44 2.06
C LEU A 414 11.62 -9.09 2.33
N ARG A 415 10.87 -8.08 2.79
CA ARG A 415 11.44 -6.78 3.20
C ARG A 415 12.47 -6.94 4.33
N ALA A 416 12.17 -7.78 5.33
CA ALA A 416 13.10 -8.05 6.43
C ALA A 416 14.38 -8.77 5.94
N LYS A 417 14.26 -9.79 5.09
CA LYS A 417 15.41 -10.50 4.50
C LYS A 417 16.28 -9.55 3.67
N LEU A 418 15.67 -8.68 2.86
CA LEU A 418 16.39 -7.64 2.11
C LEU A 418 17.16 -6.70 3.05
N SER A 419 16.53 -6.24 4.14
CA SER A 419 17.17 -5.32 5.10
C SER A 419 18.37 -5.92 5.84
N LYS A 420 18.40 -7.25 6.02
CA LYS A 420 19.51 -7.98 6.65
C LYS A 420 20.71 -8.19 5.71
N LEU A 421 20.53 -8.03 4.39
CA LEU A 421 21.58 -8.22 3.37
C LEU A 421 22.43 -6.97 3.12
N VAL A 422 22.03 -5.82 3.67
CA VAL A 422 22.66 -4.52 3.44
C VAL A 422 23.19 -3.95 4.75
N GLY A 423 24.26 -3.15 4.67
CA GLY A 423 24.81 -2.48 5.85
C GLY A 423 23.88 -1.38 6.39
N PRO A 424 24.07 -0.93 7.65
CA PRO A 424 23.26 0.13 8.25
C PRO A 424 23.28 1.44 7.45
N GLU A 425 24.41 1.75 6.79
CA GLU A 425 24.55 2.94 5.92
C GLU A 425 23.78 2.82 4.60
N GLU A 426 23.47 1.60 4.17
CA GLU A 426 22.81 1.29 2.90
C GLU A 426 21.30 1.06 3.04
N GLN A 427 20.77 1.02 4.28
CA GLN A 427 19.35 0.72 4.55
C GLN A 427 18.40 1.73 3.90
N GLY A 428 18.72 3.02 3.96
CA GLY A 428 17.90 4.06 3.33
C GLY A 428 17.82 3.89 1.82
N ALA A 429 18.93 3.55 1.16
CA ALA A 429 18.97 3.29 -0.28
C ALA A 429 18.18 2.02 -0.66
N LEU A 430 18.24 0.97 0.17
CA LEU A 430 17.47 -0.24 -0.04
C LEU A 430 15.96 0.02 0.04
N PHE A 431 15.47 0.68 1.09
CA PHE A 431 14.03 0.92 1.25
C PHE A 431 13.49 1.87 0.17
N ALA A 432 14.28 2.87 -0.24
CA ALA A 432 13.95 3.69 -1.40
C ALA A 432 13.85 2.83 -2.69
N SER A 433 14.77 1.90 -2.90
CA SER A 433 14.71 0.98 -4.03
C SER A 433 13.50 0.06 -3.99
N VAL A 434 13.13 -0.46 -2.82
CA VAL A 434 11.95 -1.33 -2.65
C VAL A 434 10.67 -0.56 -2.99
N ALA A 435 10.55 0.70 -2.55
CA ALA A 435 9.41 1.56 -2.91
C ALA A 435 9.32 1.83 -4.42
N CYS A 436 10.45 2.07 -5.09
CA CYS A 436 10.49 2.19 -6.55
C CYS A 436 10.04 0.91 -7.25
N VAL A 437 10.51 -0.26 -6.77
CA VAL A 437 10.11 -1.56 -7.30
C VAL A 437 8.62 -1.79 -7.10
N GLU A 438 8.07 -1.44 -5.94
CA GLU A 438 6.63 -1.56 -5.65
C GLU A 438 5.76 -0.70 -6.57
N GLY A 439 6.15 0.55 -6.84
CA GLY A 439 5.44 1.36 -7.83
C GLY A 439 5.57 0.83 -9.27
N LEU A 440 6.71 0.23 -9.64
CA LEU A 440 6.86 -0.50 -10.90
C LEU A 440 5.97 -1.75 -10.94
N CYS A 441 5.83 -2.47 -9.82
CA CYS A 441 4.91 -3.60 -9.71
C CYS A 441 3.47 -3.18 -9.99
N SER A 442 3.00 -2.04 -9.46
CA SER A 442 1.63 -1.56 -9.74
C SER A 442 1.40 -1.32 -11.24
N LEU A 443 2.39 -0.75 -11.94
CA LEU A 443 2.34 -0.57 -13.40
C LEU A 443 2.31 -1.88 -14.17
N VAL A 444 3.24 -2.78 -13.86
CA VAL A 444 3.36 -4.08 -14.53
C VAL A 444 2.14 -4.94 -14.24
N ALA A 445 1.65 -4.94 -13.00
CA ALA A 445 0.46 -5.66 -12.59
C ALA A 445 -0.77 -5.21 -13.38
N SER A 446 -1.02 -3.91 -13.45
CA SER A 446 -2.17 -3.38 -14.17
C SER A 446 -2.09 -3.71 -15.66
N SER A 447 -0.91 -3.53 -16.27
CA SER A 447 -0.66 -3.88 -17.67
C SER A 447 -0.88 -5.36 -17.96
N LEU A 448 -0.28 -6.23 -17.15
CA LEU A 448 -0.30 -7.66 -17.33
C LEU A 448 -1.70 -8.24 -17.11
N PHE A 449 -2.34 -7.95 -15.97
CA PHE A 449 -3.61 -8.57 -15.60
C PHE A 449 -4.80 -8.02 -16.41
N ASN A 450 -4.89 -6.70 -16.62
CA ASN A 450 -5.99 -6.14 -17.41
C ASN A 450 -5.87 -6.39 -18.92
N SER A 451 -4.67 -6.68 -19.44
CA SER A 451 -4.52 -7.14 -20.83
C SER A 451 -4.74 -8.65 -20.96
N LEU A 452 -4.29 -9.43 -19.97
CA LEU A 452 -4.44 -10.88 -19.97
C LEU A 452 -5.89 -11.32 -19.78
N TYR A 453 -6.66 -10.62 -18.95
CA TYR A 453 -8.07 -10.92 -18.69
C TYR A 453 -8.90 -11.01 -19.99
N PRO A 454 -9.06 -9.94 -20.80
CA PRO A 454 -9.83 -10.00 -22.04
C PRO A 454 -9.26 -11.01 -23.06
N ALA A 455 -7.94 -11.14 -23.13
CA ALA A 455 -7.28 -12.09 -24.04
C ALA A 455 -7.64 -13.56 -23.72
N THR A 456 -7.90 -13.87 -22.44
CA THR A 456 -8.10 -15.25 -21.96
C THR A 456 -9.55 -15.60 -21.66
N LEU A 457 -10.50 -14.65 -21.83
CA LEU A 457 -11.94 -14.88 -21.67
C LEU A 457 -12.47 -16.07 -22.48
N HIS A 458 -11.88 -16.35 -23.65
CA HIS A 458 -12.29 -17.47 -24.50
C HIS A 458 -11.80 -18.85 -24.02
N ILE A 459 -10.76 -18.89 -23.17
CA ILE A 459 -10.18 -20.12 -22.62
C ILE A 459 -10.80 -20.39 -21.26
N MET A 460 -10.62 -19.44 -20.33
CA MET A 460 -11.05 -19.55 -18.94
C MET A 460 -11.02 -18.15 -18.32
N LYS A 461 -12.17 -17.67 -17.85
CA LYS A 461 -12.29 -16.36 -17.22
C LYS A 461 -11.35 -16.16 -16.03
N GLY A 462 -11.16 -17.22 -15.23
CA GLY A 462 -10.26 -17.19 -14.07
C GLY A 462 -8.78 -17.40 -14.40
N PHE A 463 -8.40 -17.51 -15.67
CA PHE A 463 -7.01 -17.76 -16.08
C PHE A 463 -6.00 -16.76 -15.51
N PRO A 464 -6.28 -15.44 -15.41
CA PRO A 464 -5.33 -14.50 -14.82
C PRO A 464 -4.98 -14.82 -13.36
N PHE A 465 -5.93 -15.33 -12.57
CA PHE A 465 -5.66 -15.76 -11.19
C PHE A 465 -4.81 -17.04 -11.15
N LEU A 466 -5.09 -18.00 -12.05
CA LEU A 466 -4.26 -19.20 -12.19
C LEU A 466 -2.83 -18.85 -12.63
N PHE A 467 -2.70 -17.92 -13.58
CA PHE A 467 -1.41 -17.39 -14.01
C PHE A 467 -0.68 -16.70 -12.84
N GLY A 468 -1.38 -15.93 -12.02
CA GLY A 468 -0.84 -15.39 -10.77
C GLY A 468 -0.32 -16.48 -9.83
N ALA A 469 -1.07 -17.57 -9.64
CA ALA A 469 -0.63 -18.70 -8.81
C ALA A 469 0.63 -19.39 -9.38
N LEU A 470 0.70 -19.56 -10.71
CA LEU A 470 1.89 -20.11 -11.38
C LEU A 470 3.11 -19.20 -11.24
N LEU A 471 2.94 -17.87 -11.33
CA LEU A 471 4.02 -16.92 -11.10
C LEU A 471 4.58 -17.01 -9.68
N LEU A 472 3.74 -17.31 -8.67
CA LEU A 472 4.16 -17.47 -7.28
C LEU A 472 4.95 -18.78 -7.00
N LEU A 473 4.96 -19.75 -7.92
CA LEU A 473 5.84 -20.92 -7.80
C LEU A 473 7.32 -20.54 -7.92
N ILE A 474 7.62 -19.51 -8.72
CA ILE A 474 9.00 -19.02 -8.92
C ILE A 474 9.61 -18.50 -7.60
N PRO A 475 9.01 -17.53 -6.88
CA PRO A 475 9.55 -17.09 -5.59
C PRO A 475 9.53 -18.20 -4.55
N THR A 476 8.54 -19.10 -4.55
CA THR A 476 8.51 -20.27 -3.67
C THR A 476 9.74 -21.16 -3.87
N GLY A 477 10.08 -21.47 -5.12
CA GLY A 477 11.26 -22.26 -5.47
C GLY A 477 12.58 -21.54 -5.12
N ILE A 478 12.68 -20.24 -5.42
CA ILE A 478 13.88 -19.45 -5.11
C ILE A 478 14.13 -19.39 -3.60
N ILE A 479 13.11 -19.04 -2.81
CA ILE A 479 13.22 -18.96 -1.35
C ILE A 479 13.57 -20.35 -0.77
N GLY A 480 12.93 -21.41 -1.28
CA GLY A 480 13.22 -22.77 -0.84
C GLY A 480 14.65 -23.25 -1.14
N VAL A 481 15.26 -22.77 -2.23
CA VAL A 481 16.66 -23.08 -2.57
C VAL A 481 17.66 -22.22 -1.81
N LEU A 482 17.34 -20.94 -1.58
CA LEU A 482 18.26 -20.01 -0.89
C LEU A 482 18.45 -20.30 0.60
N GLU A 483 17.53 -21.07 1.18
CA GLU A 483 17.46 -21.39 2.61
C GLU A 483 17.81 -22.85 2.90
N ARG A 484 18.10 -23.65 1.86
CA ARG A 484 18.87 -24.90 1.97
C ARG A 484 20.36 -24.58 2.02
#